data_AF-A0A2W4LDP5-F1
#
_entry.id   AF-A0A2W4LDP5-F1
#
_cell.length_a   1.000
_cell.length_b   1.000
_cell.length_c   1.000
_cell.angle_alpha   90.00
_cell.angle_beta   90.00
_cell.angle_gamma   90.00
#
_symmetry.space_group_name_H-M   'P 1'
#
loop_
_entity.id
_entity.type
_entity.pdbx_description
1 polymer ?
#
loop_
_entity_poly.entity_id
_entity_poly.type
_entity_poly.pdbx_seq_one_letter_code
_entity_poly.pdbx_strand_id
1 'polypeptide(L)'
;PHGNRRRPLHRGGQFFCFWDDQEEAARELAAERGYDLGACYAYSDSSTDIPLLDTVGNPFAVNPDRLLRKVAAERNWPVLTFSRPVTLRSRIPQSTTVAVALGVGVGAVAAAGATWYGIRRRKRENRTVQTPQKRP
;
A
#
# COMPACT_ATOMS: atom_id res chain seq x y z
N PRO A 1 16.92 -12.72 -36.77
CA PRO A 1 15.67 -13.22 -36.15
C PRO A 1 15.49 -12.58 -34.77
N HIS A 2 14.59 -11.59 -34.70
CA HIS A 2 14.51 -10.59 -33.65
C HIS A 2 14.12 -11.16 -32.29
N GLY A 3 14.99 -10.96 -31.30
CA GLY A 3 14.70 -11.19 -29.89
C GLY A 3 13.79 -10.08 -29.34
N ASN A 4 12.62 -10.48 -28.84
CA ASN A 4 11.73 -9.62 -28.08
C ASN A 4 11.82 -10.02 -26.60
N ARG A 5 12.93 -9.65 -25.95
CA ARG A 5 13.06 -9.78 -24.48
C ARG A 5 12.29 -8.63 -23.82
N ARG A 6 11.02 -8.83 -23.54
CA ARG A 6 10.25 -7.95 -22.65
C ARG A 6 10.59 -8.30 -21.21
N ARG A 7 11.66 -7.70 -20.67
CA ARG A 7 11.89 -7.72 -19.21
C ARG A 7 10.79 -6.91 -18.52
N PRO A 8 10.21 -7.37 -17.40
CA PRO A 8 9.31 -6.54 -16.63
C PRO A 8 10.08 -5.37 -16.01
N LEU A 9 9.56 -4.17 -16.17
CA LEU A 9 10.07 -2.96 -15.55
C LEU A 9 9.95 -3.10 -14.03
N HIS A 10 11.06 -3.25 -13.32
CA HIS A 10 11.10 -3.08 -11.86
C HIS A 10 10.79 -1.61 -11.54
N ARG A 11 9.54 -1.32 -11.18
CA ARG A 11 9.15 -0.10 -10.47
C ARG A 11 8.19 -0.50 -9.35
N GLY A 12 8.55 -0.16 -8.12
CA GLY A 12 7.88 -0.64 -6.91
C GLY A 12 6.37 -0.42 -6.91
N GLY A 13 5.66 -1.44 -6.39
CA GLY A 13 4.23 -1.39 -6.16
C GLY A 13 3.45 -2.35 -7.07
N GLN A 14 3.27 -3.57 -6.57
CA GLN A 14 2.22 -4.52 -6.97
C GLN A 14 2.36 -5.08 -8.41
N PHE A 15 2.86 -6.31 -8.51
CA PHE A 15 2.74 -7.11 -9.74
C PHE A 15 1.25 -7.39 -9.96
N PHE A 16 0.60 -6.54 -10.74
CA PHE A 16 -0.70 -6.84 -11.33
C PHE A 16 -0.44 -7.50 -12.69
N CYS A 17 -0.28 -8.82 -12.70
CA CYS A 17 -0.20 -9.58 -13.95
C CYS A 17 -1.58 -9.53 -14.62
N PHE A 18 -1.69 -8.69 -15.65
CA PHE A 18 -2.90 -8.55 -16.45
C PHE A 18 -3.03 -9.74 -17.40
N TRP A 19 -4.16 -10.45 -17.30
CA TRP A 19 -4.73 -11.44 -18.21
C TRP A 19 -3.72 -12.33 -18.96
N ASP A 20 -3.18 -11.93 -20.11
CA ASP A 20 -2.66 -12.89 -21.11
C ASP A 20 -1.41 -13.70 -20.71
N ASP A 21 -0.55 -13.21 -19.81
CA ASP A 21 0.79 -13.79 -19.61
C ASP A 21 0.94 -14.62 -18.31
N GLN A 22 -0.14 -14.86 -17.56
CA GLN A 22 -0.06 -15.55 -16.25
C GLN A 22 0.44 -16.99 -16.35
N GLU A 23 0.00 -17.72 -17.38
CA GLU A 23 0.42 -19.09 -17.68
C GLU A 23 1.92 -19.15 -18.05
N GLU A 24 2.40 -18.23 -18.87
CA GLU A 24 3.80 -18.19 -19.28
C GLU A 24 4.71 -17.85 -18.09
N ALA A 25 4.31 -16.88 -17.27
CA ALA A 25 5.02 -16.54 -16.05
C ALA A 25 5.09 -17.71 -15.05
N ALA A 26 4.02 -18.49 -14.91
CA ALA A 26 4.02 -19.68 -14.05
C ALA A 26 4.99 -20.76 -14.57
N ARG A 27 5.03 -20.99 -15.88
CA ARG A 27 5.98 -21.93 -16.51
C ARG A 27 7.42 -21.48 -16.39
N GLU A 28 7.69 -20.20 -16.65
CA GLU A 28 9.04 -19.64 -16.53
C GLU A 28 9.55 -19.78 -15.09
N LEU A 29 8.72 -19.43 -14.11
CA LEU A 29 9.06 -19.56 -12.69
C LEU A 29 9.29 -21.03 -12.30
N ALA A 30 8.44 -21.95 -12.77
CA ALA A 30 8.60 -23.37 -12.51
C ALA A 30 9.90 -23.92 -13.13
N ALA A 31 10.23 -23.51 -14.35
CA ALA A 31 11.48 -23.89 -15.00
C ALA A 31 12.72 -23.31 -14.28
N GLU A 32 12.67 -22.04 -13.85
CA GLU A 32 13.76 -21.39 -13.10
C GLU A 32 14.02 -22.09 -11.76
N ARG A 33 12.96 -22.52 -11.08
CA ARG A 33 13.03 -23.06 -9.72
C ARG A 33 13.00 -24.59 -9.65
N GLY A 34 12.80 -25.26 -10.79
CA GLY A 34 12.65 -26.72 -10.84
C GLY A 34 11.37 -27.22 -10.18
N TYR A 35 10.28 -26.44 -10.23
CA TYR A 35 8.98 -26.88 -9.73
C TYR A 35 8.27 -27.76 -10.75
N ASP A 36 7.65 -28.83 -10.27
CA ASP A 36 6.72 -29.62 -11.06
C ASP A 36 5.32 -29.00 -10.97
N LEU A 37 4.86 -28.37 -12.05
CA LEU A 37 3.52 -27.78 -12.12
C LEU A 37 2.41 -28.84 -11.94
N GLY A 38 2.67 -30.10 -12.27
CA GLY A 38 1.75 -31.22 -12.01
C GLY A 38 1.52 -31.47 -10.51
N ALA A 39 2.48 -31.09 -9.66
CA ALA A 39 2.34 -31.14 -8.20
C ALA A 39 1.82 -29.83 -7.60
N CYS A 40 1.70 -28.76 -8.41
CA CYS A 40 1.27 -27.45 -7.96
C CYS A 40 -0.25 -27.32 -7.85
N TYR A 41 -0.67 -26.34 -7.06
CA TYR A 41 -2.05 -25.97 -6.82
C TYR A 41 -2.28 -24.53 -7.29
N ALA A 42 -3.45 -24.27 -7.88
CA ALA A 42 -3.87 -22.92 -8.24
C ALA A 42 -5.33 -22.69 -7.83
N TYR A 43 -5.62 -21.46 -7.43
CA TYR A 43 -6.93 -21.04 -6.94
C TYR A 43 -7.32 -19.74 -7.64
N SER A 44 -8.53 -19.68 -8.20
CA SER A 44 -9.06 -18.43 -8.77
C SER A 44 -10.59 -18.36 -8.65
N ASP A 45 -11.10 -17.14 -8.58
CA ASP A 45 -12.52 -16.80 -8.64
C ASP A 45 -12.97 -16.27 -10.01
N SER A 46 -12.02 -16.04 -10.92
CA SER A 46 -12.24 -15.38 -12.20
C SER A 46 -11.90 -16.27 -13.38
N SER A 47 -12.74 -16.21 -14.42
CA SER A 47 -12.52 -16.89 -15.70
C SER A 47 -11.28 -16.40 -16.46
N THR A 48 -10.73 -15.24 -16.10
CA THR A 48 -9.44 -14.77 -16.64
C THR A 48 -8.26 -15.68 -16.28
N ASP A 49 -8.39 -16.52 -15.26
CA ASP A 49 -7.25 -17.33 -14.81
C ASP A 49 -7.38 -18.78 -15.32
N ILE A 50 -8.32 -19.07 -16.23
CA ILE A 50 -8.51 -20.41 -16.80
C ILE A 50 -7.21 -20.95 -17.42
N PRO A 51 -6.44 -20.19 -18.23
CA PRO A 51 -5.20 -20.73 -18.79
C PRO A 51 -4.15 -21.06 -17.73
N LEU A 52 -4.07 -20.28 -16.65
CA LEU A 52 -3.23 -20.59 -15.50
C LEU A 52 -3.71 -21.87 -14.78
N LEU A 53 -5.01 -22.00 -14.52
CA LEU A 53 -5.59 -23.19 -13.90
C LEU A 53 -5.36 -24.45 -14.75
N ASP A 54 -5.38 -24.34 -16.07
CA ASP A 54 -5.09 -25.44 -17.01
C ASP A 54 -3.64 -25.93 -16.94
N THR A 55 -2.72 -25.13 -16.41
CA THR A 55 -1.29 -25.48 -16.39
C THR A 55 -0.87 -26.32 -15.20
N VAL A 56 -1.62 -26.28 -14.09
CA VAL A 56 -1.28 -26.99 -12.85
C VAL A 56 -2.00 -28.32 -12.73
N GLY A 57 -1.46 -29.24 -11.95
CA GLY A 57 -2.12 -30.52 -11.71
C GLY A 57 -3.31 -30.46 -10.75
N ASN A 58 -3.39 -29.43 -9.90
CA ASN A 58 -4.43 -29.31 -8.87
C ASN A 58 -5.15 -27.94 -8.93
N PRO A 59 -6.00 -27.69 -9.93
CA PRO A 59 -6.77 -26.45 -10.05
C PRO A 59 -8.01 -26.44 -9.16
N PHE A 60 -8.32 -25.29 -8.56
CA PHE A 60 -9.50 -25.07 -7.72
C PHE A 60 -10.22 -23.77 -8.10
N ALA A 61 -11.53 -23.86 -8.30
CA ALA A 61 -12.38 -22.69 -8.54
C ALA A 61 -12.95 -22.19 -7.21
N VAL A 62 -12.59 -20.99 -6.78
CA VAL A 62 -13.00 -20.40 -5.49
C VAL A 62 -14.08 -19.36 -5.74
N ASN A 63 -15.29 -19.52 -5.21
CA ASN A 63 -16.39 -18.58 -5.45
C ASN A 63 -16.54 -18.15 -6.94
N PRO A 64 -16.53 -19.10 -7.90
CA PRO A 64 -16.28 -18.76 -9.29
C PRO A 64 -17.39 -17.92 -9.90
N ASP A 65 -16.97 -17.04 -10.82
CA ASP A 65 -17.86 -16.38 -11.77
C ASP A 65 -18.63 -17.40 -12.64
N ARG A 66 -19.58 -16.91 -13.44
CA ARG A 66 -20.44 -17.79 -14.25
C ARG A 66 -19.66 -18.62 -15.27
N LEU A 67 -18.62 -18.07 -15.87
CA LEU A 67 -17.84 -18.73 -16.92
C LEU A 67 -16.89 -19.77 -16.32
N LEU A 68 -16.16 -19.40 -15.27
CA LEU A 68 -15.28 -20.31 -14.54
C LEU A 68 -16.07 -21.46 -13.92
N ARG A 69 -17.28 -21.20 -13.41
CA ARG A 69 -18.17 -22.26 -12.90
C ARG A 69 -18.54 -23.28 -13.97
N LYS A 70 -18.82 -22.83 -15.19
CA LYS A 70 -19.12 -23.72 -16.32
C LYS A 70 -17.90 -24.58 -16.66
N VAL A 71 -16.73 -23.95 -16.81
CA VAL A 71 -15.48 -24.64 -17.12
C VAL A 71 -15.09 -25.62 -16.03
N ALA A 72 -15.22 -25.23 -14.77
CA ALA A 72 -14.96 -26.11 -13.64
C ALA A 72 -15.87 -27.35 -13.67
N ALA A 73 -17.15 -27.20 -14.01
CA ALA A 73 -18.05 -28.34 -14.18
C ALA A 73 -17.65 -29.23 -15.37
N GLU A 74 -17.27 -28.65 -16.50
CA GLU A 74 -16.84 -29.38 -17.70
C GLU A 74 -15.53 -30.16 -17.48
N ARG A 75 -14.58 -29.56 -16.74
CA ARG A 75 -13.26 -30.14 -16.46
C ARG A 75 -13.20 -30.89 -15.13
N ASN A 76 -14.32 -31.03 -14.42
CA ASN A 76 -14.41 -31.64 -13.09
C ASN A 76 -13.45 -31.01 -12.05
N TRP A 77 -13.24 -29.69 -12.14
CA TRP A 77 -12.46 -28.98 -11.14
C TRP A 77 -13.24 -28.80 -9.84
N PRO A 78 -12.62 -29.04 -8.68
CA PRO A 78 -13.25 -28.77 -7.40
C PRO A 78 -13.64 -27.30 -7.26
N VAL A 79 -14.85 -27.06 -6.75
CA VAL A 79 -15.36 -25.72 -6.46
C VAL A 79 -15.41 -25.49 -4.96
N LEU A 80 -14.71 -24.48 -4.48
CA LEU A 80 -14.70 -24.04 -3.08
C LEU A 80 -15.60 -22.82 -2.92
N THR A 81 -16.61 -22.89 -2.04
CA THR A 81 -17.53 -21.78 -1.78
C THR A 81 -17.34 -21.25 -0.37
N PHE A 82 -17.10 -19.94 -0.24
CA PHE A 82 -16.92 -19.25 1.04
C PHE A 82 -17.90 -18.07 1.14
N SER A 83 -18.76 -18.08 2.16
CA SER A 83 -19.80 -17.05 2.35
C SER A 83 -19.44 -16.00 3.40
N ARG A 84 -18.38 -16.20 4.16
CA ARG A 84 -18.01 -15.33 5.30
C ARG A 84 -16.65 -14.66 5.02
N PRO A 85 -16.63 -13.43 4.47
CA PRO A 85 -15.38 -12.76 4.14
C PRO A 85 -14.61 -12.39 5.42
N VAL A 86 -13.34 -12.80 5.49
CA VAL A 86 -12.44 -12.36 6.55
C VAL A 86 -11.91 -10.98 6.16
N THR A 87 -12.16 -9.97 6.98
CA THR A 87 -11.59 -8.64 6.73
C THR A 87 -10.09 -8.66 7.02
N LEU A 88 -9.28 -8.31 6.01
CA LEU A 88 -7.82 -8.18 6.15
C LEU A 88 -7.39 -7.08 7.14
N ARG A 89 -8.34 -6.27 7.63
CA ARG A 89 -8.10 -5.14 8.54
C ARG A 89 -7.80 -5.51 9.99
N SER A 90 -7.87 -6.78 10.36
CA SER A 90 -7.67 -7.20 11.76
C SER A 90 -6.21 -7.19 12.25
N ARG A 91 -5.23 -6.85 11.40
CA ARG A 91 -3.79 -6.93 11.74
C ARG A 91 -2.98 -5.64 11.67
N ILE A 92 -3.61 -4.49 11.40
CA ILE A 92 -2.90 -3.20 11.50
C ILE A 92 -3.24 -2.63 12.88
N PRO A 93 -2.35 -2.73 13.90
CA PRO A 93 -2.57 -2.02 15.15
C PRO A 93 -2.67 -0.54 14.82
N GLN A 94 -3.83 0.06 15.09
CA GLN A 94 -3.98 1.50 15.06
C GLN A 94 -3.09 2.02 16.19
N SER A 95 -1.82 2.33 15.90
CA SER A 95 -0.99 3.08 16.83
C SER A 95 -1.69 4.43 17.02
N THR A 96 -2.40 4.57 18.12
CA THR A 96 -3.04 5.80 18.60
C THR A 96 -2.01 6.90 18.89
N THR A 97 -0.72 6.65 18.65
CA THR A 97 0.42 7.53 18.91
C THR A 97 0.48 8.76 18.00
N VAL A 98 -0.09 8.73 16.79
CA VAL A 98 0.08 9.86 15.84
C VAL A 98 -0.92 11.01 16.08
N ALA A 99 -2.01 10.80 16.82
CA ALA A 99 -3.03 11.83 17.05
C ALA A 99 -2.60 12.93 18.06
N VAL A 100 -1.57 12.70 18.88
CA VAL A 100 -1.16 13.65 19.94
C VAL A 100 -0.19 14.72 19.42
N ALA A 101 0.52 14.49 18.31
CA ALA A 101 1.57 15.40 17.83
C ALA A 101 1.04 16.73 17.26
N LEU A 102 -0.25 16.85 16.93
CA LEU A 102 -0.82 18.09 16.37
C LEU A 102 -1.42 19.03 17.43
N GLY A 103 -1.53 18.61 18.70
CA GLY A 103 -2.19 19.39 19.75
C GLY A 103 -1.29 20.36 20.53
N VAL A 104 0.04 20.23 20.46
CA VAL A 104 0.98 20.99 21.31
C VAL A 104 1.56 22.24 20.62
N GLY A 105 1.40 22.36 19.29
CA GLY A 105 2.07 23.41 18.50
C GLY A 105 1.55 24.84 18.68
N VAL A 106 0.33 25.05 19.17
CA VAL A 106 -0.29 26.40 19.19
C VAL A 106 -0.03 27.15 20.51
N GLY A 107 0.12 26.45 21.64
CA GLY A 107 0.25 27.10 22.95
C GLY A 107 1.63 27.72 23.22
N ALA A 108 2.71 27.10 22.73
CA ALA A 108 4.08 27.50 23.10
C ALA A 108 4.55 28.80 22.41
N VAL A 109 4.03 29.12 21.22
CA VAL A 109 4.48 30.30 20.45
C VAL A 109 3.91 31.62 21.01
N ALA A 110 2.69 31.58 21.56
CA ALA A 110 2.03 32.79 22.09
C ALA A 110 2.71 33.33 23.36
N ALA A 111 3.16 32.47 24.28
CA ALA A 111 3.78 32.87 25.55
C ALA A 111 5.18 33.50 25.36
N ALA A 112 5.97 32.98 24.41
CA ALA A 112 7.28 33.55 24.07
C ALA A 112 7.17 34.91 23.39
N GLY A 113 6.19 35.08 22.49
CA GLY A 113 5.95 36.35 21.78
C GLY A 113 5.52 37.49 22.70
N ALA A 114 4.60 37.23 23.64
CA ALA A 114 4.12 38.24 24.59
C ALA A 114 5.23 38.71 25.56
N THR A 115 6.06 37.80 26.04
CA THR A 115 7.17 38.12 26.96
C THR A 115 8.22 38.98 26.25
N TRP A 116 8.62 38.61 25.03
CA TRP A 116 9.60 39.38 24.25
C TRP A 116 9.08 40.77 23.88
N TYR A 117 7.81 40.87 23.47
CA TYR A 117 7.18 42.16 23.16
C TYR A 117 7.11 43.08 24.39
N GLY A 118 6.74 42.54 25.56
CA GLY A 118 6.70 43.28 26.82
C GLY A 118 8.08 43.84 27.25
N ILE A 119 9.13 43.02 27.14
CA ILE A 119 10.51 43.45 27.48
C ILE A 119 11.00 44.54 26.52
N ARG A 120 10.67 44.45 25.22
CA ARG A 120 11.13 45.41 24.20
C ARG A 120 10.44 46.78 24.33
N ARG A 121 9.18 46.82 24.80
CA ARG A 121 8.45 48.08 25.04
C ARG A 121 9.06 48.89 26.19
N ARG A 122 9.42 48.25 27.31
CA ARG A 122 10.05 48.93 28.46
C ARG A 122 11.39 49.61 28.11
N LYS A 123 12.19 49.00 27.22
CA LYS A 123 13.44 49.61 26.73
C LYS A 123 13.24 50.84 25.84
N ARG A 124 12.08 50.97 25.16
CA ARG A 124 11.78 52.16 24.35
C ARG A 124 11.27 53.32 25.21
N GLU A 125 10.52 53.03 26.27
CA GLU A 125 9.98 54.04 27.18
C GLU A 125 11.07 54.71 28.03
N ASN A 126 12.10 53.95 28.44
CA ASN A 126 13.26 54.49 29.14
C ASN A 126 14.24 55.29 28.26
N ARG A 127 14.02 55.36 26.94
CA ARG A 127 14.91 56.08 26.00
C ARG A 127 14.41 57.49 25.65
N THR A 128 13.26 57.89 26.20
CA THR A 128 12.65 59.22 26.00
C THR A 128 12.85 60.19 27.16
N VAL A 129 13.60 59.80 28.21
CA VAL A 129 13.92 60.70 29.34
C VAL A 129 15.44 60.90 29.42
N GLN A 130 16.01 61.61 28.44
CA GLN A 130 17.34 62.21 28.59
C GLN A 130 17.46 63.40 27.63
N THR A 131 16.85 64.51 28.01
CA THR A 131 17.24 65.84 27.52
C THR A 131 18.38 66.32 28.42
N PRO A 132 19.62 66.51 27.93
CA PRO A 132 20.66 67.11 28.75
C PRO A 132 20.38 68.61 28.90
N GLN A 133 20.08 69.02 30.13
CA GLN A 133 20.06 70.40 30.61
C GLN A 133 21.43 71.06 30.39
N LYS A 134 21.46 72.19 29.67
CA LYS A 134 22.60 73.13 29.66
C LYS A 134 22.41 74.15 30.77
N ARG A 135 23.46 74.35 31.58
CA ARG A 135 23.74 75.60 32.33
C ARG A 135 25.13 75.55 32.98
N PRO A 136 25.72 76.69 33.37
CA PRO A 136 25.46 78.07 32.92
C PRO A 136 26.30 78.52 31.73
#